data_AF-A0A954T075-F1
#
_entry.id   AF-A0A954T075-F1
#
_cell.length_a   1.000
_cell.length_b   1.000
_cell.length_c   1.000
_cell.angle_alpha   90.00
_cell.angle_beta   90.00
_cell.angle_gamma   90.00
#
_symmetry.space_group_name_H-M   'P 1'
#
loop_
_entity.id
_entity.type
_entity.pdbx_description
1 polymer ?
#
loop_
_entity_poly.entity_id
_entity_poly.type
_entity_poly.pdbx_seq_one_letter_code
_entity_poly.pdbx_strand_id
1 'polypeptide(L)'
;MSHQDQHAGGVRRNPVYLLEALQWLFRGVRFSEISLRDDCTWTPRWLAAAALLRVWSGESTLRERFACSRRLVAHLRGDDVQPAGSYQAFLKL
;
A
#
# COMPACT_ATOMS: atom_id res chain seq x y z
N MET A 1 6.81 -17.81 27.58
CA MET A 1 5.45 -17.26 27.69
C MET A 1 4.89 -17.11 26.29
N SER A 2 4.06 -18.05 25.85
CA SER A 2 3.39 -18.03 24.55
C SER A 2 2.05 -17.33 24.73
N HIS A 3 2.02 -16.01 24.61
CA HIS A 3 0.77 -15.27 24.40
C HIS A 3 0.50 -15.28 22.90
N GLN A 4 -0.07 -16.38 22.41
CA GLN A 4 -0.81 -16.32 21.16
C GLN A 4 -2.12 -15.59 21.47
N ASP A 5 -2.34 -14.46 20.82
CA ASP A 5 -3.58 -13.68 20.85
C ASP A 5 -4.73 -14.50 20.21
N GLN A 6 -5.22 -15.51 20.94
CA GLN A 6 -6.34 -16.36 20.54
C GLN A 6 -7.72 -15.69 20.72
N HIS A 7 -7.76 -14.39 21.07
CA HIS A 7 -9.00 -13.67 21.35
C HIS A 7 -9.24 -12.39 20.53
N ALA A 8 -8.58 -12.21 19.38
CA ALA A 8 -9.01 -11.19 18.42
C ALA A 8 -10.21 -11.66 17.55
N GLY A 9 -11.21 -12.29 18.16
CA GLY A 9 -12.43 -12.81 17.52
C GLY A 9 -13.41 -11.75 17.03
N GLY A 10 -12.97 -10.50 16.81
CA GLY A 10 -13.83 -9.38 16.42
C GLY A 10 -13.20 -8.31 15.52
N VAL A 11 -11.89 -8.35 15.26
CA VAL A 11 -11.19 -7.32 14.47
C VAL A 11 -10.79 -7.85 13.08
N ARG A 12 -11.70 -8.53 12.39
CA ARG A 12 -11.57 -8.76 10.94
C ARG A 12 -12.02 -7.51 10.17
N ARG A 13 -11.35 -6.38 10.36
CA ARG A 13 -11.81 -5.08 9.82
C ARG A 13 -10.71 -4.10 9.35
N ASN A 14 -9.44 -4.32 9.68
CA ASN A 14 -8.37 -3.34 9.38
C ASN A 14 -8.15 -3.09 7.86
N PRO A 15 -7.93 -4.11 7.00
CA PRO A 15 -7.63 -3.87 5.58
C PRO A 15 -8.82 -3.35 4.78
N VAL A 16 -10.04 -3.78 5.11
CA VAL A 16 -11.27 -3.35 4.43
C VAL A 16 -11.52 -1.86 4.68
N TYR A 17 -11.47 -1.40 5.93
CA TYR A 17 -11.65 0.02 6.23
C TYR A 17 -10.51 0.89 5.67
N LEU A 18 -9.28 0.38 5.67
CA LEU A 18 -8.17 1.09 5.04
C LEU A 18 -8.40 1.25 3.54
N LEU A 19 -8.90 0.21 2.86
CA LEU A 19 -9.25 0.29 1.45
C LEU A 19 -10.39 1.27 1.20
N GLU A 20 -11.46 1.23 1.99
CA GLU A 20 -12.58 2.18 1.92
C GLU A 20 -12.12 3.61 2.15
N ALA A 21 -11.25 3.85 3.13
CA ALA A 21 -10.69 5.17 3.41
C ALA A 21 -9.84 5.68 2.22
N LEU A 22 -9.00 4.83 1.63
CA LEU A 22 -8.26 5.17 0.41
C LEU A 22 -9.20 5.43 -0.78
N GLN A 23 -10.26 4.64 -0.93
CA GLN A 23 -11.27 4.86 -1.97
C GLN A 23 -12.00 6.19 -1.80
N TRP A 24 -12.36 6.53 -0.56
CA TRP A 24 -12.98 7.80 -0.22
C TRP A 24 -12.01 8.98 -0.46
N LEU A 25 -10.77 8.88 0.01
CA LEU A 25 -9.75 9.91 -0.15
C LEU A 25 -9.43 10.19 -1.62
N PHE A 26 -9.41 9.15 -2.44
CA PHE A 26 -9.16 9.26 -3.88
C PHE A 26 -10.40 9.56 -4.71
N ARG A 27 -11.56 9.78 -4.07
CA ARG A 27 -12.77 10.14 -4.79
C ARG A 27 -12.56 11.45 -5.55
N GLY A 28 -12.78 11.42 -6.87
CA GLY A 28 -12.59 12.57 -7.75
C GLY A 28 -11.20 12.69 -8.38
N VAL A 29 -10.23 11.85 -7.99
CA VAL A 29 -8.91 11.81 -8.65
C VAL A 29 -9.00 11.01 -9.95
N ARG A 30 -8.65 11.64 -11.07
CA ARG A 30 -8.61 11.01 -12.40
C ARG A 30 -7.26 10.33 -12.65
N PHE A 31 -7.01 9.21 -11.97
CA PHE A 31 -5.76 8.44 -12.15
C PHE A 31 -5.56 7.91 -13.57
N SER A 32 -6.62 7.79 -14.37
CA SER A 32 -6.56 7.39 -15.78
C SER A 32 -5.83 8.38 -16.68
N GLU A 33 -5.62 9.63 -16.22
CA GLU A 33 -4.87 10.66 -16.95
C GLU A 33 -3.35 10.55 -16.74
N ILE A 34 -2.92 9.64 -15.86
CA ILE A 34 -1.51 9.43 -15.53
C ILE A 34 -1.04 8.14 -16.19
N SER A 35 -0.17 8.27 -17.19
CA SER A 35 0.49 7.13 -17.83
C SER A 35 1.83 6.86 -17.15
N LEU A 36 2.01 5.61 -16.71
CA LEU A 36 3.32 5.10 -16.28
C LEU A 36 3.94 4.32 -17.44
N ARG A 37 5.23 3.99 -17.31
CA ARG A 37 5.93 3.14 -18.29
C ARG A 37 5.24 1.77 -18.39
N ASP A 38 5.23 1.17 -19.57
CA ASP A 38 4.53 -0.10 -19.84
C ASP A 38 5.03 -1.29 -19.00
N ASP A 39 6.29 -1.27 -18.56
CA ASP A 39 6.88 -2.29 -17.68
C ASP A 39 6.61 -2.03 -16.18
N CYS A 40 5.88 -0.97 -15.85
CA CYS A 40 5.60 -0.58 -14.48
C CYS A 40 4.47 -1.44 -13.90
N THR A 41 4.78 -2.23 -12.87
CA THR A 41 3.77 -3.03 -12.16
C THR A 41 2.94 -2.22 -11.16
N TRP A 42 3.26 -0.94 -10.99
CA TRP A 42 2.45 0.01 -10.23
C TRP A 42 1.35 0.58 -11.12
N THR A 43 0.18 0.83 -10.54
CA THR A 43 -0.79 1.76 -11.11
C THR A 43 -0.66 3.09 -10.39
N PRO A 44 -1.00 4.24 -11.01
CA PRO A 44 -0.94 5.54 -10.34
C PRO A 44 -1.69 5.58 -9.00
N ARG A 45 -2.86 4.92 -8.93
CA ARG A 45 -3.66 4.79 -7.72
C ARG A 45 -2.91 4.08 -6.59
N TRP A 46 -2.31 2.94 -6.91
CA TRP A 46 -1.60 2.13 -5.92
C TRP A 46 -0.26 2.72 -5.53
N LEU A 47 0.39 3.45 -6.44
CA LEU A 47 1.59 4.23 -6.15
C LEU A 47 1.28 5.36 -5.16
N ALA A 48 0.19 6.11 -5.39
CA ALA A 48 -0.27 7.15 -4.47
C ALA A 48 -0.64 6.56 -3.09
N ALA A 49 -1.32 5.41 -3.06
CA ALA A 49 -1.61 4.71 -1.82
C ALA A 49 -0.32 4.32 -1.06
N ALA A 50 0.67 3.73 -1.76
CA ALA A 50 1.95 3.37 -1.14
C ALA A 50 2.68 4.61 -0.58
N ALA A 51 2.66 5.73 -1.31
CA ALA A 51 3.27 6.98 -0.85
C ALA A 51 2.61 7.50 0.45
N LEU A 52 1.27 7.50 0.52
CA LEU A 52 0.53 7.90 1.73
C LEU A 52 0.81 6.96 2.91
N LEU A 53 0.72 5.65 2.70
CA LEU A 53 0.99 4.65 3.73
C LEU A 53 2.43 4.74 4.25
N ARG A 54 3.40 5.06 3.37
CA ARG A 54 4.81 5.26 3.74
C ARG A 54 4.99 6.48 4.65
N VAL A 55 4.24 7.57 4.45
CA VAL A 55 4.32 8.78 5.28
C VAL A 55 3.83 8.51 6.70
N TRP A 56 2.77 7.72 6.86
CA TRP A 56 2.21 7.35 8.16
C TRP A 56 2.79 6.07 8.77
N SER A 57 3.81 5.49 8.14
CA SER A 57 4.46 4.28 8.63
C SER A 57 5.34 4.59 9.85
N GLY A 58 5.16 3.82 10.92
CA GLY A 58 5.98 3.88 12.13
C GLY A 58 7.37 3.25 12.00
N GLU A 59 7.73 2.74 10.82
CA GLU A 59 9.03 2.10 10.59
C GLU A 59 10.19 3.10 10.69
N SER A 60 11.36 2.60 11.09
CA SER A 60 12.50 3.44 11.47
C SER A 60 13.26 3.98 10.26
N THR A 61 13.35 3.20 9.17
CA THR A 61 14.09 3.60 7.97
C THR A 61 13.18 3.83 6.77
N LEU A 62 13.62 4.67 5.84
CA LEU A 62 12.88 4.94 4.61
C LEU A 62 12.63 3.68 3.76
N ARG A 63 13.55 2.71 3.80
CA ARG A 63 13.44 1.43 3.09
C ARG A 63 12.43 0.50 3.76
N GLU A 64 12.40 0.46 5.09
CA GLU A 64 11.39 -0.31 5.84
C GLU A 64 9.99 0.26 5.61
N ARG A 65 9.82 1.59 5.67
CA ARG A 65 8.54 2.24 5.34
C ARG A 65 8.06 1.89 3.93
N PHE A 66 8.98 1.86 2.96
CA PHE A 66 8.66 1.43 1.60
C PHE A 66 8.30 -0.05 1.50
N ALA A 67 9.07 -0.94 2.15
CA ALA A 67 8.77 -2.37 2.16
C ALA A 67 7.42 -2.67 2.82
N CYS A 68 7.12 -2.00 3.94
CA CYS A 68 5.86 -2.09 4.66
C CYS A 68 4.67 -1.61 3.81
N SER A 69 4.75 -0.40 3.25
CA SER A 69 3.71 0.14 2.36
C SER A 69 3.50 -0.71 1.10
N ARG A 70 4.56 -1.27 0.50
CA ARG A 70 4.45 -2.18 -0.66
C ARG A 70 3.71 -3.47 -0.32
N ARG A 71 4.00 -4.06 0.85
CA ARG A 71 3.29 -5.25 1.35
C ARG A 71 1.82 -4.96 1.62
N LEU A 72 1.52 -3.81 2.24
CA LEU A 72 0.14 -3.38 2.47
C LEU A 72 -0.61 -3.20 1.15
N VAL A 73 -0.02 -2.52 0.16
CA VAL A 73 -0.65 -2.35 -1.16
C VAL A 73 -0.88 -3.69 -1.85
N ALA A 74 0.09 -4.61 -1.83
CA ALA A 74 -0.11 -5.94 -2.41
C ALA A 74 -1.27 -6.68 -1.74
N HIS A 75 -1.36 -6.60 -0.41
CA HIS A 75 -2.46 -7.19 0.35
C HIS A 75 -3.82 -6.55 0.01
N LEU A 76 -3.88 -5.21 -0.09
CA LEU A 76 -5.12 -4.49 -0.43
C LEU A 76 -5.57 -4.68 -1.88
N ARG A 77 -4.64 -4.99 -2.79
CA ARG A 77 -4.95 -5.31 -4.18
C ARG A 77 -5.64 -6.65 -4.34
N GLY A 78 -5.30 -7.62 -3.50
CA GLY A 78 -5.77 -9.01 -3.64
C GLY A 78 -5.13 -9.76 -4.81
N ASP A 79 -4.17 -9.15 -5.52
CA ASP A 79 -3.42 -9.80 -6.61
C ASP A 79 -2.12 -10.42 -6.08
N ASP A 80 -1.71 -11.56 -6.65
CA ASP A 80 -0.39 -12.18 -6.38
C ASP A 80 0.79 -11.36 -6.96
N VAL A 81 0.51 -10.36 -7.79
CA VAL A 81 1.54 -9.54 -8.43
C VAL A 81 2.07 -8.50 -7.44
N GLN A 82 3.27 -8.77 -6.91
CA GLN A 82 4.04 -7.82 -6.13
C GLN A 82 4.37 -6.57 -6.97
N PRO A 83 4.05 -5.36 -6.49
CA PRO A 83 4.53 -4.14 -7.13
C PRO A 83 6.06 -4.09 -7.16
N ALA A 84 6.61 -3.36 -8.14
CA ALA A 84 8.05 -3.29 -8.38
C ALA A 84 8.80 -2.87 -7.10
N GLY A 85 9.84 -3.61 -6.77
CA GLY A 85 10.44 -3.57 -5.44
C GLY A 85 11.62 -2.62 -5.25
N SER A 86 12.00 -1.87 -6.28
CA SER A 86 13.14 -0.94 -6.20
C SER A 86 12.73 0.35 -5.50
N TYR A 87 13.28 0.58 -4.31
CA TYR A 87 13.09 1.83 -3.57
C TYR A 87 13.58 3.06 -4.36
N GLN A 88 14.68 2.93 -5.10
CA GLN A 88 15.22 4.01 -5.93
C GLN A 88 14.32 4.32 -7.12
N ALA A 89 13.72 3.30 -7.75
CA ALA A 89 12.75 3.52 -8.81
C ALA A 89 11.49 4.20 -8.26
N PHE A 90 11.01 3.76 -7.09
CA PHE A 90 9.86 4.35 -6.41
C PHE A 90 10.04 5.85 -6.10
N LEU A 91 11.24 6.30 -5.72
CA LEU A 91 11.51 7.73 -5.50
C LEU A 91 11.59 8.57 -6.78
N LYS A 92 11.84 7.94 -7.93
CA LYS A 92 12.01 8.62 -9.22
C LYS A 92 10.72 8.71 -10.03
N LEU A 93 9.67 8.03 -9.60
CA LEU A 93 8.31 8.12 -10.13
C LEU A 93 7.61 9.35 -9.57
#